data_AF-A0A2S6S7C0-F1
#
_entry.id   AF-A0A2S6S7C0-F1
#
_cell.length_a   1.000
_cell.length_b   1.000
_cell.length_c   1.000
_cell.angle_alpha   90.00
_cell.angle_beta   90.00
_cell.angle_gamma   90.00
#
_symmetry.space_group_name_H-M   'P 1'
#
loop_
_entity.id
_entity.type
_entity.pdbx_description
1 polymer ?
#
loop_
_entity_poly.entity_id
_entity_poly.type
_entity_poly.pdbx_seq_one_letter_code
_entity_poly.pdbx_strand_id
1 'polypeptide(L)'
;NQNEIRKCLNEWLYESSLFKRNFRKVATISGLIDRGFPNTRKKISFNSDLIFEVLMKYEKDHVLIKAAKDESKRDLVEIDRLYFYLERVKDKIIYKNLEKISPFSVPLMIEINREFVNKKLIDEYYLDRLENEVLKEVGLN
;
A
#
# COMPACT_ATOMS: atom_id res chain seq x y z
N ASN A 1 4.32 8.36 -25.75
CA ASN A 1 4.95 7.24 -26.47
C ASN A 1 4.63 5.96 -25.71
N GLN A 2 4.12 4.92 -26.36
CA GLN A 2 3.56 3.72 -25.70
C GLN A 2 4.58 3.01 -24.78
N ASN A 3 5.85 2.99 -25.18
CA ASN A 3 6.94 2.39 -24.40
C ASN A 3 7.27 3.16 -23.11
N GLU A 4 7.00 4.47 -23.06
CA GLU A 4 7.32 5.30 -21.89
C GLU A 4 6.38 5.04 -20.72
N ILE A 5 5.06 4.96 -20.95
CA ILE A 5 4.09 4.68 -19.87
C ILE A 5 4.37 3.29 -19.27
N ARG A 6 4.67 2.31 -20.13
CA ARG A 6 5.01 0.96 -19.68
C ARG A 6 6.30 0.95 -18.85
N LYS A 7 7.31 1.73 -19.25
CA LYS A 7 8.55 1.88 -18.49
C LYS A 7 8.30 2.53 -17.12
N CYS A 8 7.58 3.66 -17.07
CA CYS A 8 7.24 4.33 -15.82
C CYS A 8 6.43 3.45 -14.87
N LEU A 9 5.47 2.66 -15.38
CA LEU A 9 4.71 1.70 -14.56
C LEU A 9 5.60 0.59 -13.98
N ASN A 10 6.59 0.11 -14.73
CA ASN A 10 7.54 -0.87 -14.23
C ASN A 10 8.50 -0.26 -13.18
N GLU A 11 8.93 0.99 -13.37
CA GLU A 11 9.74 1.72 -12.39
C GLU A 11 8.97 1.94 -11.09
N TRP A 12 7.73 2.44 -11.20
CA TRP A 12 6.82 2.59 -10.04
C TRP A 12 6.61 1.25 -9.31
N LEU A 13 6.45 0.14 -10.06
CA LEU A 13 6.31 -1.17 -9.44
C LEU A 13 7.51 -1.49 -8.55
N TYR A 14 8.74 -1.24 -9.00
CA TYR A 14 9.94 -1.53 -8.21
C TYR A 14 10.06 -0.72 -6.92
N GLU A 15 9.48 0.48 -6.89
CA GLU A 15 9.46 1.35 -5.72
C GLU A 15 8.29 1.04 -4.77
N SER A 16 7.29 0.29 -5.25
CA SER A 16 6.09 -0.02 -4.48
C SER A 16 6.35 -0.94 -3.28
N SER A 17 5.56 -0.74 -2.22
CA SER A 17 5.52 -1.65 -1.06
C SER A 17 5.10 -3.08 -1.45
N LEU A 18 4.29 -3.21 -2.49
CA LEU A 18 3.88 -4.49 -3.06
C LEU A 18 5.09 -5.29 -3.55
N PHE A 19 6.01 -4.66 -4.29
CA PHE A 19 7.17 -5.36 -4.82
C PHE A 19 8.10 -5.83 -3.71
N LYS A 20 8.32 -5.02 -2.68
CA LYS A 20 9.05 -5.44 -1.46
C LYS A 20 8.34 -6.61 -0.76
N ARG A 21 7.01 -6.59 -0.66
CA ARG A 21 6.22 -7.68 -0.09
C ARG A 21 6.39 -8.98 -0.88
N ASN A 22 6.34 -8.91 -2.20
CA ASN A 22 6.49 -10.09 -3.05
C ASN A 22 7.93 -10.61 -3.09
N PHE A 23 8.92 -9.72 -3.01
CA PHE A 23 10.30 -10.13 -2.79
C PHE A 23 10.44 -10.91 -1.48
N ARG A 24 9.87 -10.43 -0.37
CA ARG A 24 9.89 -11.16 0.91
C ARG A 24 9.25 -12.55 0.79
N LYS A 25 8.14 -12.69 0.04
CA LYS A 25 7.53 -14.00 -0.24
C LYS A 25 8.51 -14.92 -0.99
N VAL A 26 9.13 -14.44 -2.07
CA VAL A 26 10.09 -15.20 -2.88
C VAL A 26 11.34 -15.56 -2.07
N ALA A 27 11.89 -14.64 -1.28
CA ALA A 27 13.01 -14.87 -0.38
C ALA A 27 12.68 -15.92 0.69
N THR A 28 11.42 -15.96 1.15
CA THR A 28 10.96 -17.00 2.07
C THR A 28 10.87 -18.37 1.40
N ILE A 29 10.30 -18.44 0.19
CA ILE A 29 10.13 -19.70 -0.56
C ILE A 29 11.49 -20.28 -0.97
N SER A 30 12.43 -19.44 -1.36
CA SER A 30 13.81 -19.84 -1.71
C SER A 30 14.67 -20.24 -0.51
N GLY A 31 14.14 -20.15 0.72
CA GLY A 31 14.87 -20.50 1.94
C GLY A 31 15.91 -19.48 2.39
N LEU A 32 15.98 -18.31 1.72
CA LEU A 32 16.86 -17.21 2.10
C LEU A 32 16.44 -16.57 3.44
N ILE A 33 15.13 -16.54 3.68
CA ILE A 33 14.55 -16.11 4.96
C ILE A 33 13.89 -17.32 5.58
N ASP A 34 14.48 -17.83 6.65
CA ASP A 34 13.90 -18.91 7.43
C ASP A 34 12.72 -18.39 8.26
N ARG A 35 11.55 -19.06 8.18
CA ARG A 35 10.40 -18.79 9.06
C ARG A 35 10.57 -19.41 10.45
N GLY A 36 11.63 -20.19 10.64
CA GLY A 36 11.96 -20.92 11.84
C GLY A 36 11.17 -22.23 11.90
N PHE A 37 11.85 -23.29 12.30
CA PHE A 37 11.20 -24.55 12.68
C PHE A 37 10.73 -24.49 14.14
N PRO A 38 9.56 -25.05 14.48
CA PRO A 38 9.22 -25.27 15.88
C PRO A 38 10.30 -26.20 16.48
N ASN A 39 11.09 -25.69 17.42
CA ASN A 39 12.17 -26.35 18.21
C ASN A 39 13.64 -25.96 17.94
N THR A 40 13.99 -24.93 17.16
CA THR A 40 15.39 -24.47 17.04
C THR A 40 15.69 -23.23 17.91
N ARG A 41 16.78 -23.28 18.70
CA ARG A 41 17.15 -22.25 19.69
C ARG A 41 17.76 -20.97 19.11
N LYS A 42 18.09 -20.92 17.81
CA LYS A 42 18.65 -19.73 17.14
C LYS A 42 17.87 -19.42 15.87
N LYS A 43 17.02 -18.41 15.95
CA LYS A 43 16.39 -17.78 14.79
C LYS A 43 17.34 -16.69 14.29
N ILE A 44 17.99 -16.91 13.15
CA ILE A 44 18.74 -15.85 12.46
C ILE A 44 17.73 -15.16 11.56
N SER A 45 17.23 -13.99 11.99
CA SER A 45 16.35 -13.17 11.15
C SER A 45 17.20 -12.35 10.20
N PHE A 46 17.21 -12.70 8.92
CA PHE A 46 17.81 -11.87 7.89
C PHE A 46 16.83 -10.77 7.48
N ASN A 47 17.32 -9.54 7.38
CA ASN A 47 16.50 -8.41 6.93
C ASN A 47 16.27 -8.50 5.41
N SER A 48 15.09 -8.98 5.03
CA SER A 48 14.63 -9.04 3.63
C SER A 48 14.80 -7.72 2.90
N ASP A 49 14.56 -6.59 3.58
CA ASP A 49 14.55 -5.28 2.96
C ASP A 49 15.98 -4.82 2.64
N LEU A 50 16.95 -5.15 3.50
CA LEU A 50 18.37 -4.89 3.22
C LEU A 50 18.87 -5.72 2.02
N ILE A 51 18.52 -7.01 1.97
CA ILE A 51 18.91 -7.86 0.85
C ILE A 51 18.28 -7.35 -0.45
N PHE A 52 17.00 -6.97 -0.39
CA PHE A 52 16.31 -6.35 -1.50
C PHE A 52 17.04 -5.10 -2.01
N GLU A 53 17.41 -4.18 -1.12
CA GLU A 53 18.11 -2.93 -1.46
C GLU A 53 19.48 -3.19 -2.08
N VAL A 54 20.26 -4.14 -1.54
CA VAL A 54 21.56 -4.53 -2.08
C VAL A 54 21.41 -5.13 -3.49
N LEU A 55 20.48 -6.08 -3.68
CA LEU A 55 20.24 -6.67 -4.99
C LEU A 55 19.76 -5.65 -6.00
N MET A 56 18.85 -4.74 -5.62
CA MET A 56 18.40 -3.66 -6.50
C MET A 56 19.51 -2.67 -6.87
N LYS A 57 20.51 -2.49 -6.00
CA LYS A 57 21.63 -1.58 -6.26
C LYS A 57 22.72 -2.21 -7.11
N TYR A 58 23.07 -3.47 -6.85
CA TYR A 58 24.26 -4.10 -7.44
C TYR A 58 23.94 -5.23 -8.43
N GLU A 59 22.81 -5.92 -8.29
CA GLU A 59 22.46 -7.11 -9.08
C GLU A 59 20.97 -7.11 -9.50
N LYS A 60 20.55 -6.11 -10.28
CA LYS A 60 19.15 -5.99 -10.72
C LYS A 60 18.62 -7.20 -11.52
N ASP A 61 19.53 -7.94 -12.16
CA ASP A 61 19.20 -9.15 -12.93
C ASP A 61 19.22 -10.45 -12.10
N HIS A 62 19.34 -10.35 -10.77
CA HIS A 62 19.34 -11.48 -9.87
C HIS A 62 18.04 -12.29 -9.96
N VAL A 63 18.15 -13.62 -9.83
CA VAL A 63 17.01 -14.55 -10.00
C VAL A 63 15.85 -14.26 -9.04
N LEU A 64 16.14 -13.84 -7.80
CA LEU A 64 15.11 -13.48 -6.82
C LEU A 64 14.35 -12.21 -7.21
N ILE A 65 15.02 -11.23 -7.85
CA ILE A 65 14.38 -10.01 -8.34
C ILE A 65 13.47 -10.33 -9.53
N LYS A 66 13.94 -11.19 -10.45
CA LYS A 66 13.15 -11.69 -11.58
C LYS A 66 11.91 -12.45 -11.11
N ALA A 67 12.08 -13.39 -10.18
CA ALA A 67 10.98 -14.13 -9.59
C ALA A 67 9.99 -13.22 -8.85
N ALA A 68 10.46 -12.23 -8.08
CA ALA A 68 9.61 -11.24 -7.43
C ALA A 68 8.83 -10.36 -8.42
N LYS A 69 9.43 -10.06 -9.57
CA LYS A 69 8.76 -9.33 -10.66
C LYS A 69 7.65 -10.17 -11.29
N ASP A 70 7.91 -11.43 -11.57
CA ASP A 70 6.88 -12.30 -12.13
C ASP A 70 5.76 -12.57 -11.13
N GLU A 71 6.08 -12.72 -9.85
CA GLU A 71 5.10 -12.79 -8.78
C GLU A 71 4.27 -11.50 -8.67
N SER A 72 4.91 -10.33 -8.78
CA SER A 72 4.21 -9.06 -8.72
C SER A 72 3.31 -8.81 -9.92
N LYS A 73 3.68 -9.29 -11.11
CA LYS A 73 2.80 -9.29 -12.29
C LYS A 73 1.61 -10.24 -12.15
N ARG A 74 1.79 -11.36 -11.46
CA ARG A 74 0.69 -12.29 -11.15
C ARG A 74 -0.26 -11.72 -10.11
N ASP A 75 0.27 -11.12 -9.04
CA ASP A 75 -0.54 -10.46 -8.00
C ASP A 75 -1.23 -9.20 -8.55
N LEU A 76 -0.57 -8.46 -9.45
CA LEU A 76 -1.14 -7.36 -10.24
C LEU A 76 -1.46 -7.85 -11.66
N VAL A 77 -2.43 -8.76 -11.81
CA VAL A 77 -3.01 -9.21 -13.10
C VAL A 77 -3.31 -8.04 -14.06
N GLU A 78 -3.33 -6.81 -13.55
CA GLU A 78 -3.78 -5.62 -14.22
C GLU A 78 -2.70 -4.63 -14.64
N ILE A 79 -1.39 -4.88 -14.60
CA ILE A 79 -0.43 -3.87 -15.14
C ILE A 79 -0.68 -3.60 -16.62
N ASP A 80 -0.88 -4.65 -17.42
CA ASP A 80 -1.19 -4.48 -18.84
C ASP A 80 -2.61 -3.90 -19.04
N ARG A 81 -3.59 -4.30 -18.19
CA ARG A 81 -4.94 -3.72 -18.20
C ARG A 81 -4.95 -2.24 -17.83
N LEU A 82 -4.19 -1.85 -16.82
CA LEU A 82 -4.01 -0.49 -16.34
C LEU A 82 -3.36 0.36 -17.42
N TYR A 83 -2.33 -0.17 -18.08
CA TYR A 83 -1.73 0.47 -19.24
C TYR A 83 -2.79 0.80 -20.31
N PHE A 84 -3.58 -0.18 -20.75
CA PHE A 84 -4.63 0.04 -21.75
C PHE A 84 -5.72 1.00 -21.26
N TYR A 85 -6.05 0.96 -19.98
CA TYR A 85 -7.00 1.88 -19.38
C TYR A 85 -6.47 3.32 -19.38
N LEU A 86 -5.22 3.53 -18.93
CA LEU A 86 -4.56 4.84 -18.93
C LEU A 86 -4.45 5.40 -20.34
N GLU A 87 -4.11 4.57 -21.33
CA GLU A 87 -4.09 4.97 -22.74
C GLU A 87 -5.48 5.43 -23.22
N ARG A 88 -6.55 4.71 -22.84
CA ARG A 88 -7.94 5.06 -23.19
C ARG A 88 -8.41 6.38 -22.58
N VAL A 89 -7.99 6.69 -21.36
CA VAL A 89 -8.50 7.85 -20.61
C VAL A 89 -7.59 9.07 -20.69
N LYS A 90 -6.34 8.93 -21.17
CA LYS A 90 -5.32 9.99 -21.19
C LYS A 90 -5.85 11.36 -21.64
N ASP A 91 -6.59 11.40 -22.74
CA ASP A 91 -7.08 12.65 -23.34
C ASP A 91 -8.51 13.00 -22.89
N LYS A 92 -9.03 12.31 -21.87
CA LYS A 92 -10.40 12.47 -21.33
C LYS A 92 -10.41 12.92 -19.86
N ILE A 93 -9.26 13.27 -19.31
CA ILE A 93 -9.13 13.71 -17.91
C ILE A 93 -9.49 15.19 -17.82
N ILE A 94 -10.55 15.49 -17.06
CA ILE A 94 -10.96 16.86 -16.76
C ILE A 94 -10.52 17.18 -15.33
N TYR A 95 -9.56 18.09 -15.19
CA TYR A 95 -9.17 18.62 -13.89
C TYR A 95 -10.11 19.74 -13.46
N LYS A 96 -10.65 19.65 -12.24
CA LYS A 96 -11.47 20.71 -11.63
C LYS A 96 -10.95 21.02 -10.23
N ASN A 97 -10.63 22.29 -10.00
CA ASN A 97 -10.33 22.79 -8.67
C ASN A 97 -11.64 23.08 -7.94
N LEU A 98 -11.88 22.45 -6.79
CA LEU A 98 -13.11 22.59 -6.01
C LEU A 98 -12.84 23.42 -4.75
N GLU A 99 -13.70 24.40 -4.46
CA GLU A 99 -13.63 25.21 -3.23
C GLU A 99 -13.99 24.42 -1.97
N LYS A 100 -14.67 23.29 -2.13
CA LYS A 100 -15.11 22.39 -1.05
C LYS A 100 -14.85 20.94 -1.44
N ILE A 101 -14.68 20.07 -0.44
CA ILE A 101 -14.47 18.64 -0.68
C ILE A 101 -15.62 18.04 -1.48
N SER A 102 -15.30 17.10 -2.38
CA SER A 102 -16.31 16.40 -3.17
C SER A 102 -17.08 15.41 -2.28
N PRO A 103 -18.42 15.28 -2.42
CA PRO A 103 -19.15 14.20 -1.75
C PRO A 103 -18.56 12.81 -2.03
N PHE A 104 -17.97 12.59 -3.22
CA PHE A 104 -17.29 11.33 -3.55
C PHE A 104 -15.93 11.14 -2.86
N SER A 105 -15.29 12.20 -2.37
CA SER A 105 -14.05 12.06 -1.59
C SER A 105 -14.31 11.75 -0.11
N VAL A 106 -15.53 11.95 0.40
CA VAL A 106 -15.85 11.76 1.82
C VAL A 106 -15.50 10.36 2.32
N PRO A 107 -15.87 9.24 1.64
CA PRO A 107 -15.49 7.90 2.10
C PRO A 107 -13.97 7.73 2.22
N LEU A 108 -13.23 8.21 1.21
CA LEU A 108 -11.77 8.11 1.16
C LEU A 108 -11.11 8.93 2.28
N MET A 109 -11.63 10.13 2.60
CA MET A 109 -11.11 10.94 3.69
C MET A 109 -11.32 10.30 5.06
N ILE A 110 -12.42 9.56 5.25
CA ILE A 110 -12.68 8.83 6.49
C ILE A 110 -11.74 7.64 6.62
N GLU A 111 -11.50 6.89 5.54
CA GLU A 111 -10.60 5.73 5.56
C GLU A 111 -9.16 6.11 5.91
N ILE A 112 -8.63 7.17 5.30
CA ILE A 112 -7.29 7.67 5.63
C ILE A 112 -7.20 8.04 7.11
N ASN A 113 -8.23 8.69 7.66
CA ASN A 113 -8.24 9.00 9.09
C ASN A 113 -8.35 7.74 9.97
N ARG A 114 -9.00 6.65 9.54
CA ARG A 114 -9.07 5.42 10.34
C ARG A 114 -7.71 4.73 10.53
N GLU A 115 -6.77 4.89 9.60
CA GLU A 115 -5.42 4.33 9.75
C GLU A 115 -4.57 5.12 10.76
N PHE A 116 -4.80 6.43 10.91
CA PHE A 116 -3.99 7.30 11.76
C PHE A 116 -4.68 7.72 13.06
N VAL A 117 -6.00 7.64 13.15
CA VAL A 117 -6.76 8.10 14.31
C VAL A 117 -6.86 6.99 15.34
N ASN A 118 -6.37 7.30 16.54
CA ASN A 118 -6.52 6.47 17.72
C ASN A 118 -8.02 6.34 18.06
N LYS A 119 -8.57 5.11 17.96
CA LYS A 119 -9.98 4.81 18.27
C LYS A 119 -10.45 5.42 19.59
N LYS A 120 -9.56 5.47 20.60
CA LYS A 120 -9.86 6.03 21.91
C LYS A 120 -10.28 7.51 21.86
N LEU A 121 -9.65 8.29 20.97
CA LEU A 121 -9.94 9.72 20.80
C LEU A 121 -11.30 9.95 20.12
N ILE A 122 -11.69 9.05 19.21
CA ILE A 122 -13.00 9.08 18.54
C ILE A 122 -14.09 8.73 19.54
N ASP A 123 -13.89 7.68 20.33
CA ASP A 123 -14.85 7.24 21.35
C ASP A 123 -15.09 8.34 22.40
N GLU A 124 -14.02 9.03 22.82
CA GLU A 124 -14.09 10.17 23.75
C GLU A 124 -14.87 11.36 23.16
N TYR A 125 -14.65 11.69 21.88
CA TYR A 125 -15.43 12.73 21.19
C TYR A 125 -16.93 12.41 21.13
N TYR A 126 -17.30 11.16 20.80
CA TYR A 126 -18.71 10.77 20.74
C TYR A 126 -19.37 10.73 22.12
N LEU A 127 -18.65 10.32 23.16
CA LEU A 127 -19.13 10.35 24.55
C LEU A 127 -19.40 11.78 25.01
N ASP A 128 -18.47 12.70 24.76
CA ASP A 128 -18.63 14.13 25.11
C ASP A 128 -19.81 14.76 24.35
N ARG A 129 -19.99 14.42 23.07
CA ARG A 129 -21.13 14.90 22.27
C ARG A 129 -22.46 14.38 22.81
N LEU A 130 -22.51 13.11 23.20
CA LEU A 130 -23.70 12.48 23.80
C LEU A 130 -24.01 13.09 25.17
N GLU A 131 -23.01 13.30 26.02
CA GLU A 131 -23.17 13.96 27.33
C GLU A 131 -23.78 15.35 27.16
N ASN A 132 -23.27 16.15 26.22
CA ASN A 132 -23.80 17.48 25.93
C ASN A 132 -25.25 17.46 25.41
N GLU A 133 -25.64 16.44 24.63
CA GLU A 133 -27.03 16.26 24.20
C GLU A 133 -27.95 15.89 25.36
N VAL A 134 -27.54 14.92 26.18
CA VAL A 134 -28.29 14.50 27.36
C VAL A 134 -28.46 15.68 28.32
N LEU A 135 -27.39 16.43 28.61
CA LEU A 135 -27.45 17.62 29.47
C LEU A 135 -28.44 18.68 28.95
N LYS A 136 -28.54 18.87 27.63
CA LYS A 136 -29.57 19.75 27.03
C LYS A 136 -30.98 19.21 27.22
N GLU A 137 -31.20 17.91 27.04
CA GLU A 137 -32.52 17.30 27.24
C GLU A 137 -32.99 17.38 28.70
N VAL A 138 -32.06 17.23 29.66
CA VAL A 138 -32.38 17.39 31.09
C VAL A 138 -32.39 18.86 31.56
N GLY A 139 -32.17 19.82 30.65
CA GLY A 139 -32.24 21.25 30.92
C GLY A 139 -31.10 21.79 31.80
N LEU A 140 -29.94 21.12 31.80
CA LEU A 140 -28.76 21.47 32.60
C LEU A 140 -27.73 22.35 31.85
N ASN A 141 -28.07 22.85 30.65
CA ASN A 141 -27.28 23.77 29.84
C ASN A 141 -28.16 24.83 29.15
#